data_AF-A0A261Y206-F1
#
_entry.id   AF-A0A261Y206-F1
#
_cell.length_a   1.000
_cell.length_b   1.000
_cell.length_c   1.000
_cell.angle_alpha   90.00
_cell.angle_beta   90.00
_cell.angle_gamma   90.00
#
_symmetry.space_group_name_H-M   'P 1'
#
loop_
_entity.id
_entity.type
_entity.pdbx_description
1 polymer ?
#
loop_
_entity_poly.entity_id
_entity_poly.type
_entity_poly.pdbx_seq_one_letter_code
_entity_poly.pdbx_strand_id
1 'polypeptide(L)'
;MSKPPSLGLTPAQPHISARTQRRPPQRPRIAPQRPVIEVINRPREPFGPYTQPPESFYQAEPIKKAALEEVNEQLMQEALKETHQMTPGSYVGRHSFNNNLIIPCIPRL
;
A
#
# COMPACT_ATOMS: atom_id res chain seq x y z
N MET A 1 39.55 -7.69 46.99
CA MET A 1 40.11 -7.83 45.62
C MET A 1 40.47 -9.28 45.39
N SER A 2 39.74 -9.97 44.52
CA SER A 2 40.16 -11.22 43.88
C SER A 2 39.15 -11.54 42.78
N LYS A 3 39.46 -11.16 41.54
CA LYS A 3 38.72 -11.60 40.36
C LYS A 3 39.06 -13.08 40.14
N PRO A 4 38.09 -14.00 39.99
CA PRO A 4 38.39 -15.35 39.51
C PRO A 4 38.81 -15.31 38.03
N PRO A 5 39.66 -16.25 37.58
CA PRO A 5 40.21 -16.27 36.23
C PRO A 5 39.12 -16.54 35.18
N SER A 6 39.08 -15.70 34.14
CA SER A 6 38.26 -15.91 32.95
C SER A 6 38.68 -17.18 32.23
N LEU A 7 37.90 -18.25 32.36
CA LEU A 7 38.01 -19.41 31.48
C LEU A 7 37.37 -19.05 30.14
N GLY A 8 38.23 -18.71 29.17
CA GLY A 8 37.87 -18.38 27.80
C GLY A 8 37.22 -19.57 27.09
N LEU A 9 35.89 -19.61 27.09
CA LEU A 9 35.12 -20.45 26.18
C LEU A 9 35.08 -19.74 24.82
N THR A 10 36.04 -20.09 23.98
CA THR A 10 36.01 -19.76 22.56
C THR A 10 34.76 -20.42 21.95
N PRO A 11 33.91 -19.69 21.22
CA PRO A 11 32.86 -20.34 20.47
C PRO A 11 33.52 -21.18 19.38
N ALA A 12 33.35 -22.50 19.46
CA ALA A 12 33.68 -23.41 18.37
C ALA A 12 32.92 -22.94 17.13
N GLN A 13 33.65 -22.46 16.14
CA GLN A 13 33.11 -22.07 14.84
C GLN A 13 32.68 -23.32 14.08
N PRO A 14 31.39 -23.49 13.71
CA PRO A 14 31.07 -24.37 12.61
C PRO A 14 31.48 -23.69 11.29
N HIS A 15 32.56 -24.21 10.68
CA HIS A 15 32.94 -23.90 9.31
C HIS A 15 31.90 -24.50 8.35
N ILE A 16 30.90 -23.72 7.94
CA ILE A 16 29.96 -24.16 6.90
C ILE A 16 30.53 -23.77 5.54
N SER A 17 31.38 -24.65 5.00
CA SER A 17 31.79 -24.63 3.59
C SER A 17 30.82 -25.48 2.77
N ALA A 18 29.80 -24.86 2.16
CA ALA A 18 29.05 -25.49 1.07
C ALA A 18 28.55 -24.43 0.10
N ARG A 19 29.45 -24.03 -0.80
CA ARG A 19 29.19 -23.18 -1.95
C ARG A 19 28.42 -24.00 -2.99
N THR A 20 27.13 -24.25 -2.76
CA THR A 20 26.26 -24.89 -3.75
C THR A 20 25.89 -23.86 -4.81
N GLN A 21 26.80 -23.65 -5.77
CA GLN A 21 26.51 -22.91 -6.99
C GLN A 21 25.44 -23.67 -7.78
N ARG A 22 24.17 -23.36 -7.52
CA ARG A 22 23.07 -23.77 -8.40
C ARG A 22 23.25 -23.03 -9.72
N ARG A 23 23.58 -23.78 -10.77
CA ARG A 23 23.64 -23.27 -12.14
C ARG A 23 22.28 -22.62 -12.46
N PRO A 24 22.26 -21.44 -13.11
CA PRO A 24 21.01 -20.86 -13.57
C PRO A 24 20.34 -21.83 -14.55
N PRO A 25 19.01 -22.06 -14.43
CA PRO A 25 18.28 -22.88 -15.37
C PRO A 25 18.41 -22.28 -16.78
N GLN A 26 18.96 -23.07 -17.73
CA GLN A 26 18.97 -22.69 -19.14
C GLN A 26 17.52 -22.61 -19.62
N ARG A 27 17.08 -21.41 -20.02
CA ARG A 27 15.74 -21.24 -20.60
C ARG A 27 15.62 -22.06 -21.88
N PRO A 28 14.55 -22.86 -22.06
CA PRO A 28 14.27 -23.50 -23.33
C PRO A 28 14.12 -22.44 -24.43
N ARG A 29 14.74 -22.69 -25.58
CA ARG A 29 14.68 -21.84 -26.77
C ARG A 29 13.28 -21.94 -27.37
N ILE A 30 12.38 -21.05 -26.97
CA ILE A 30 11.04 -20.94 -27.59
C ILE A 30 11.24 -20.38 -29.01
N ALA A 31 10.92 -21.18 -30.02
CA ALA A 31 10.90 -20.73 -31.40
C ALA A 31 9.84 -19.64 -31.59
N PRO A 32 10.10 -18.59 -32.39
CA PRO A 32 9.14 -17.52 -32.63
C PRO A 32 7.88 -18.10 -33.28
N GLN A 33 6.77 -18.09 -32.53
CA GLN A 33 5.47 -18.40 -33.09
C GLN A 33 5.03 -17.24 -34.01
N ARG A 34 4.57 -17.60 -35.20
CA ARG A 34 4.26 -16.70 -36.31
C ARG A 34 3.17 -15.70 -35.92
N PRO A 35 3.29 -14.41 -36.29
CA PRO A 35 2.21 -13.44 -36.09
C PRO A 35 1.06 -13.78 -37.04
N VAL A 36 -0.05 -14.30 -36.52
CA VAL A 36 -1.32 -14.38 -37.26
C VAL A 36 -2.02 -13.04 -37.08
N ILE A 37 -1.61 -12.04 -37.88
CA ILE A 37 -2.37 -10.79 -38.05
C ILE A 37 -3.32 -11.03 -39.21
N GLU A 38 -4.51 -11.53 -38.92
CA GLU A 38 -5.64 -11.54 -39.87
C GLU A 38 -6.89 -10.99 -39.18
N VAL A 39 -6.82 -9.73 -38.77
CA VAL A 39 -7.99 -8.93 -38.35
C VAL A 39 -7.94 -7.58 -39.07
N ILE A 40 -7.70 -7.60 -40.38
CA ILE A 40 -7.84 -6.44 -41.26
C ILE A 40 -8.77 -6.90 -42.38
N ASN A 41 -10.09 -6.73 -42.19
CA ASN A 41 -11.14 -6.69 -43.23
C ASN A 41 -12.56 -6.75 -42.63
N ARG A 42 -12.75 -6.50 -41.33
CA ARG A 42 -14.08 -6.11 -40.86
C ARG A 42 -14.24 -4.61 -41.10
N PRO A 43 -15.22 -4.16 -41.90
CA PRO A 43 -15.53 -2.74 -41.99
C PRO A 43 -15.79 -2.24 -40.58
N ARG A 44 -14.95 -1.30 -40.11
CA ARG A 44 -15.24 -0.58 -38.88
C ARG A 44 -16.54 0.16 -39.17
N GLU A 45 -17.62 -0.19 -38.47
CA GLU A 45 -18.78 0.71 -38.42
C GLU A 45 -18.24 2.11 -38.15
N PRO A 46 -18.70 3.14 -38.90
CA PRO A 46 -18.28 4.49 -38.61
C PRO A 46 -18.57 4.70 -37.14
N PHE A 47 -17.53 5.05 -36.37
CA PHE A 47 -17.70 5.53 -35.01
C PHE A 47 -18.82 6.57 -35.10
N GLY A 48 -19.95 6.28 -34.47
CA GLY A 48 -21.03 7.25 -34.35
C GLY A 48 -20.43 8.57 -33.86
N PRO A 49 -21.02 9.72 -34.22
CA PRO A 49 -20.47 11.01 -33.83
C PRO A 49 -20.12 10.95 -32.35
N TYR A 50 -18.87 11.30 -32.01
CA TYR A 50 -18.44 11.46 -30.62
C TYR A 50 -19.40 12.49 -30.02
N THR A 51 -20.47 12.00 -29.39
CA THR A 51 -21.34 12.82 -28.57
C THR A 51 -20.45 13.17 -27.40
N GLN A 52 -19.85 14.36 -27.49
CA GLN A 52 -19.24 15.00 -26.33
C GLN A 52 -20.26 14.85 -25.20
N PRO A 53 -19.84 14.31 -24.03
CA PRO A 53 -20.73 14.31 -22.89
C PRO A 53 -21.17 15.78 -22.68
N PRO A 54 -22.47 16.05 -22.52
CA PRO A 54 -22.95 17.42 -22.35
C PRO A 54 -22.15 18.09 -21.22
N GLU A 55 -21.81 19.37 -21.37
CA GLU A 55 -20.98 20.12 -20.40
C GLU A 55 -21.50 20.04 -18.95
N SER A 56 -22.78 19.70 -18.77
CA SER A 56 -23.40 19.37 -17.49
C SER A 56 -22.72 18.21 -16.75
N PHE A 57 -21.99 17.31 -17.44
CA PHE A 57 -21.19 16.25 -16.81
C PHE A 57 -19.99 16.79 -16.03
N TYR A 58 -19.47 17.97 -16.39
CA TYR A 58 -18.40 18.64 -15.63
C TYR A 58 -18.95 19.60 -14.57
N GLN A 59 -20.24 19.92 -14.64
CA GLN A 59 -20.99 20.57 -13.56
C GLN A 59 -21.67 19.52 -12.67
N ALA A 60 -20.89 18.59 -12.13
CA ALA A 60 -21.29 17.94 -10.90
C ALA A 60 -21.21 19.00 -9.79
N GLU A 61 -22.36 19.49 -9.37
CA GLU A 61 -22.54 20.55 -8.38
C GLU A 61 -21.64 20.36 -7.14
N PRO A 62 -21.06 21.42 -6.55
CA PRO A 62 -20.23 21.34 -5.34
C PRO A 62 -21.04 21.05 -4.07
N ILE A 63 -22.19 20.37 -4.21
CA ILE A 63 -23.11 20.02 -3.15
C ILE A 63 -22.67 18.65 -2.64
N LYS A 64 -21.81 18.61 -1.60
CA LYS A 64 -21.63 17.51 -0.62
C LYS A 64 -20.26 17.49 0.08
N LYS A 65 -19.26 18.28 -0.31
CA LYS A 65 -17.94 18.22 0.35
C LYS A 65 -17.97 18.77 1.79
N ALA A 66 -18.58 19.95 1.99
CA ALA A 66 -18.65 20.59 3.30
C ALA A 66 -19.43 19.76 4.34
N ALA A 67 -20.57 19.21 3.95
CA ALA A 67 -21.37 18.35 4.84
C ALA A 67 -20.65 17.03 5.18
N LEU A 68 -19.85 16.48 4.26
CA LEU A 68 -19.05 15.28 4.52
C LEU A 68 -17.83 15.55 5.41
N GLU A 69 -17.25 16.75 5.33
CA GLU A 69 -16.13 17.16 6.19
C GLU A 69 -16.58 17.31 7.65
N GLU A 70 -17.73 17.96 7.88
CA GLU A 70 -18.30 18.13 9.23
C GLU A 70 -18.62 16.77 9.90
N VAL A 71 -19.25 15.86 9.17
CA VAL A 71 -19.57 14.51 9.68
C VAL A 71 -18.29 13.72 9.98
N ASN A 72 -17.28 13.81 9.10
CA ASN A 72 -16.00 13.14 9.33
C ASN A 72 -15.24 13.71 10.55
N GLU A 73 -15.32 15.02 10.78
CA GLU A 73 -14.71 15.65 11.94
C GLU A 73 -15.40 15.20 13.24
N GLN A 74 -16.73 15.19 13.28
CA GLN A 74 -17.50 14.70 14.43
C GLN A 74 -17.15 13.24 14.76
N LEU A 75 -17.13 12.38 13.74
CA LEU A 75 -16.78 10.97 13.88
C LEU A 75 -15.36 10.77 14.43
N MET A 76 -14.40 11.57 13.95
CA MET A 76 -13.02 11.52 14.41
C MET A 76 -12.89 11.96 15.88
N GLN A 77 -13.60 13.02 16.29
CA GLN A 77 -13.60 13.51 17.66
C GLN A 77 -14.20 12.49 18.64
N GLU A 78 -15.31 11.85 18.25
CA GLU A 78 -15.95 10.82 19.06
C GLU A 78 -15.03 9.60 19.25
N ALA A 79 -14.41 9.14 18.16
CA ALA A 79 -13.50 8.01 18.20
C ALA A 79 -12.24 8.31 19.06
N LEU A 80 -11.68 9.53 18.97
CA LEU A 80 -10.58 9.98 19.82
C LEU A 80 -10.96 9.99 21.30
N LYS A 81 -12.15 10.50 21.61
CA LYS A 81 -12.66 10.56 22.98
C LYS A 81 -12.81 9.16 23.56
N GLU A 82 -13.40 8.23 22.82
CA GLU A 82 -13.54 6.83 23.24
C GLU A 82 -12.18 6.17 23.45
N THR A 83 -11.24 6.38 22.53
CA THR A 83 -9.89 5.81 22.63
C THR A 83 -9.14 6.31 23.87
N HIS A 84 -9.24 7.61 24.19
CA HIS A 84 -8.64 8.16 25.41
C HIS A 84 -9.28 7.64 26.69
N GLN A 85 -10.55 7.23 26.66
CA GLN A 85 -11.22 6.63 27.81
C GLN A 85 -10.84 5.17 28.01
N MET A 86 -10.67 4.41 26.92
CA MET A 86 -10.45 2.97 26.97
C MET A 86 -8.97 2.58 27.03
N THR A 87 -8.09 3.35 26.36
CA THR A 87 -6.71 2.93 26.12
C THR A 87 -5.73 4.01 26.62
N PRO A 88 -4.88 3.71 27.60
CA PRO A 88 -3.80 4.62 27.98
C PRO A 88 -2.79 4.73 26.83
N GLY A 89 -2.57 5.94 26.34
CA GLY A 89 -1.66 6.20 25.23
C GLY A 89 -1.88 7.59 24.63
N SER A 90 -0.99 8.00 23.73
CA SER A 90 -1.16 9.24 22.98
C SER A 90 -1.62 8.91 21.56
N TYR A 91 -2.72 9.54 21.15
CA TYR A 91 -3.38 9.31 19.89
C TYR A 91 -3.72 10.64 19.23
N VAL A 92 -3.67 10.67 17.89
CA VAL A 92 -4.05 11.85 17.10
C VAL A 92 -5.03 11.48 16.00
N GLY A 93 -5.96 12.41 15.76
CA GLY A 93 -6.91 12.31 14.65
C GLY A 93 -6.22 12.54 13.31
N ARG A 94 -6.62 11.78 12.28
CA ARG A 94 -6.16 11.98 10.90
C ARG A 94 -7.32 11.85 9.93
N HIS A 95 -7.49 12.86 9.07
CA HIS A 95 -8.32 12.73 7.88
C HIS A 95 -7.60 11.83 6.87
N SER A 96 -7.92 10.53 6.88
CA SER A 96 -7.42 9.56 5.91
C SER A 96 -8.58 8.89 5.21
N PHE A 97 -8.49 8.79 3.87
CA PHE A 97 -9.45 8.06 3.03
C PHE A 97 -9.50 6.54 3.30
N ASN A 98 -8.64 6.02 4.18
CA ASN A 98 -8.48 4.59 4.46
C ASN A 98 -9.12 4.14 5.78
N ASN A 99 -10.18 4.83 6.27
CA ASN A 99 -10.84 4.56 7.56
C ASN A 99 -9.94 4.61 8.81
N ASN A 100 -8.69 5.07 8.70
CA ASN A 100 -7.79 5.28 9.83
C ASN A 100 -7.99 6.68 10.42
N LEU A 101 -9.02 6.82 11.25
CA LEU A 101 -9.39 8.08 11.90
C LEU A 101 -8.45 8.46 13.03
N ILE A 102 -7.82 7.48 13.67
CA ILE A 102 -6.93 7.66 14.83
C ILE A 102 -5.63 6.91 14.61
N ILE A 103 -4.52 7.53 14.96
CA ILE A 103 -3.18 6.93 14.86
C ILE A 103 -2.46 7.09 16.20
N PRO A 104 -1.83 6.02 16.74
CA PRO A 104 -0.98 6.13 17.92
C PRO A 104 0.24 7.00 17.60
N CYS A 105 0.59 7.89 18.53
CA CYS A 105 1.73 8.79 18.38
C CYS A 105 2.54 8.93 19.68
N ILE A 106 3.71 9.54 19.56
CA ILE A 106 4.51 9.94 20.72
C ILE A 106 3.79 11.13 21.40
N PRO A 107 3.74 11.20 22.75
CA PRO A 107 3.19 12.35 23.46
C PRO A 107 3.82 13.65 22.97
N ARG A 108 2.96 14.61 22.61
CA ARG A 108 3.39 15.96 22.25
C ARG A 108 3.52 16.81 23.51
N LEU A 109 4.55 17.64 23.57
CA LEU A 109 4.75 18.66 24.62
C LEU A 109 3.82 19.85 24.40
#